data_AF-A0A497AHS2-F1
#
_entry.id   AF-A0A497AHS2-F1
#
_cell.length_a   1.000
_cell.length_b   1.000
_cell.length_c   1.000
_cell.angle_alpha   90.00
_cell.angle_beta   90.00
_cell.angle_gamma   90.00
#
_symmetry.space_group_name_H-M   'P 1'
#
loop_
_entity.id
_entity.type
_entity.pdbx_description
1 polymer ?
#
loop_
_entity_poly.entity_id
_entity_poly.type
_entity_poly.pdbx_seq_one_letter_code
_entity_poly.pdbx_strand_id
1 'polypeptide(L)'
;GYETIERQASLNQQSLQTELENGPVLAQVHLNWGASGYAHMVTVTGMSEDGQTVYVNDPWTGEASEIAWSTFEKSWTFGGQYSDASHLIVKIRP
;
A
#
# COMPACT_ATOMS: atom_id res chain seq x y z
N GLY A 1 12.27 -19.33 -5.12
CA GLY A 1 11.75 -18.16 -5.85
C GLY A 1 10.63 -17.59 -5.00
N TYR A 2 10.36 -16.28 -5.10
CA TYR A 2 9.21 -15.72 -4.38
C TYR A 2 7.91 -16.21 -5.04
N GLU A 3 7.03 -16.85 -4.28
CA GLU A 3 5.68 -17.16 -4.72
C GLU A 3 4.75 -15.98 -4.39
N THR A 4 3.74 -15.72 -5.22
CA THR A 4 2.73 -14.71 -4.90
C THR A 4 1.70 -15.36 -3.97
N ILE A 5 1.81 -15.11 -2.67
CA ILE A 5 1.13 -15.99 -1.70
C ILE A 5 -0.30 -15.53 -1.38
N GLU A 6 -0.63 -14.24 -1.44
CA GLU A 6 -2.00 -13.81 -1.10
C GLU A 6 -2.34 -12.39 -1.57
N ARG A 7 -3.58 -12.18 -2.04
CA ARG A 7 -4.19 -10.85 -2.21
C ARG A 7 -5.18 -10.64 -1.07
N GLN A 8 -5.10 -9.48 -0.43
CA GLN A 8 -6.05 -9.10 0.62
C GLN A 8 -6.53 -7.68 0.35
N ALA A 9 -7.84 -7.46 0.44
CA ALA A 9 -8.50 -6.19 0.18
C ALA A 9 -9.34 -5.74 1.38
N SER A 10 -9.85 -4.51 1.34
CA SER A 10 -10.62 -3.88 2.43
C SER A 10 -9.85 -3.81 3.75
N LEU A 11 -8.52 -3.66 3.69
CA LEU A 11 -7.70 -3.47 4.87
C LEU A 11 -7.91 -2.07 5.46
N ASN A 12 -7.73 -1.99 6.78
CA ASN A 12 -7.58 -0.73 7.51
C ASN A 12 -6.12 -0.54 7.97
N GLN A 13 -5.85 0.59 8.62
CA GLN A 13 -4.53 0.94 9.16
C GLN A 13 -3.91 -0.18 10.00
N GLN A 14 -4.66 -0.69 10.98
CA GLN A 14 -4.18 -1.72 11.90
C GLN A 14 -3.87 -3.04 11.19
N SER A 15 -4.69 -3.42 10.21
CA SER A 15 -4.47 -4.63 9.41
C SER A 15 -3.21 -4.47 8.56
N LEU A 16 -3.00 -3.32 7.92
CA LEU A 16 -1.78 -3.04 7.18
C LEU A 16 -0.54 -3.10 8.09
N GLN A 17 -0.61 -2.49 9.28
CA GLN A 17 0.48 -2.53 10.26
C GLN A 17 0.84 -3.97 10.64
N THR A 18 -0.16 -4.80 10.93
CA THR A 18 0.03 -6.23 11.24
C THR A 18 0.69 -6.99 10.08
N GLU A 19 0.30 -6.70 8.84
CA GLU A 19 0.89 -7.32 7.66
C GLU A 19 2.36 -6.89 7.47
N LEU A 20 2.67 -5.64 7.79
CA LEU A 20 4.03 -5.09 7.70
C LEU A 20 4.98 -5.67 8.75
N GLU A 21 4.50 -6.11 9.92
CA GLU A 21 5.30 -6.87 10.90
C GLU A 21 5.84 -8.17 10.31
N ASN A 22 5.15 -8.74 9.33
CA ASN A 22 5.57 -9.96 8.65
C ASN A 22 6.48 -9.68 7.44
N GLY A 23 6.78 -8.41 7.16
CA GLY A 23 7.63 -7.94 6.07
C GLY A 23 6.90 -7.07 5.04
N PRO A 24 7.61 -6.59 4.01
CA PRO A 24 7.06 -5.64 3.03
C PRO A 24 5.92 -6.25 2.21
N VAL A 25 5.07 -5.35 1.69
CA VAL A 25 3.92 -5.69 0.83
C VAL A 25 3.90 -4.76 -0.38
N LEU A 26 3.27 -5.19 -1.47
CA LEU A 26 2.92 -4.26 -2.54
C LEU A 26 1.54 -3.67 -2.27
N ALA A 27 1.37 -2.38 -2.49
CA ALA A 27 0.08 -1.70 -2.44
C ALA A 27 -0.22 -1.04 -3.77
N GLN A 28 -1.49 -1.06 -4.16
CA GLN A 28 -1.94 -0.26 -5.29
C GLN A 28 -2.45 1.09 -4.80
N VAL A 29 -1.88 2.17 -5.30
CA VAL A 29 -2.32 3.54 -5.02
C VAL A 29 -2.68 4.27 -6.31
N HIS A 30 -3.28 5.45 -6.22
CA HIS A 30 -3.23 6.38 -7.35
C HIS A 30 -1.88 7.09 -7.40
N LEU A 31 -1.36 7.29 -8.62
CA LEU A 31 -0.11 7.98 -8.89
C LEU A 31 -0.10 9.39 -8.24
N ASN A 32 1.07 9.82 -7.77
CA ASN A 32 1.27 11.09 -7.05
C ASN A 32 0.40 11.24 -5.79
N TRP A 33 -0.04 10.12 -5.20
CA TRP A 33 -0.86 10.10 -3.99
C TRP A 33 -2.21 10.83 -4.12
N GLY A 34 -2.74 10.88 -5.34
CA GLY A 34 -4.05 11.48 -5.61
C GLY A 34 -5.20 10.66 -5.00
N ALA A 35 -6.34 11.31 -4.72
CA ALA A 35 -7.57 10.59 -4.35
C ALA A 35 -8.23 9.89 -5.55
N SER A 36 -7.82 10.25 -6.77
CA SER A 36 -8.25 9.65 -8.04
C SER A 36 -7.13 9.78 -9.07
N GLY A 37 -7.20 9.01 -10.15
CA GLY A 37 -6.27 9.11 -11.27
C GLY A 37 -5.78 7.75 -11.74
N TYR A 38 -4.57 7.73 -12.31
CA TYR A 38 -3.94 6.50 -12.78
C TYR A 38 -3.53 5.61 -11.61
N ALA A 39 -3.81 4.31 -11.72
CA ALA A 39 -3.32 3.33 -10.76
C ALA A 39 -1.80 3.18 -10.87
N HIS A 40 -1.15 2.97 -9.72
CA HIS A 40 0.28 2.79 -9.56
C HIS A 40 0.56 1.75 -8.47
N MET A 41 1.64 0.99 -8.60
CA MET A 41 2.05 0.00 -7.61
C MET A 41 3.29 0.50 -6.87
N VAL A 42 3.27 0.39 -5.55
CA VAL A 42 4.39 0.77 -4.69
C VAL A 42 4.72 -0.34 -3.70
N THR A 43 5.94 -0.36 -3.17
CA THR A 43 6.31 -1.28 -2.09
C THR A 43 6.19 -0.55 -0.76
N VAL A 44 5.29 -1.01 0.11
CA VAL A 44 5.19 -0.51 1.48
C VAL A 44 6.12 -1.35 2.35
N THR A 45 7.08 -0.69 3.00
CA THR A 45 8.15 -1.33 3.76
C THR A 45 7.97 -1.22 5.26
N GLY A 46 7.09 -0.34 5.72
CA GLY A 46 6.75 -0.21 7.13
C GLY A 46 5.78 0.94 7.39
N MET A 47 5.51 1.15 8.67
CA MET A 47 4.66 2.21 9.20
C MET A 47 5.25 2.67 10.54
N SER A 48 5.10 3.95 10.89
CA SER A 48 5.50 4.48 12.19
C SER A 48 4.71 3.82 13.32
N GLU A 49 5.25 3.83 14.54
CA GLU A 49 4.63 3.19 15.71
C GLU A 49 3.24 3.77 16.04
N ASP A 50 3.04 5.06 15.81
CA ASP A 50 1.76 5.77 15.97
C ASP A 50 0.81 5.63 14.77
N GLY A 51 1.24 4.88 13.74
CA GLY A 51 0.50 4.66 12.50
C GLY A 51 0.41 5.84 11.55
N GLN A 52 0.94 7.02 11.90
CA GLN A 52 0.68 8.27 11.16
C GLN A 52 1.51 8.41 9.88
N THR A 53 2.57 7.61 9.72
CA THR A 53 3.47 7.66 8.57
C THR A 53 3.67 6.28 7.97
N VAL A 54 3.58 6.18 6.64
CA VAL A 54 3.81 4.97 5.85
C VAL A 54 5.12 5.12 5.09
N TYR A 55 5.99 4.11 5.15
CA TYR A 55 7.26 4.08 4.44
C TYR A 55 7.12 3.34 3.12
N VAL A 56 7.50 3.99 2.02
CA VAL A 56 7.20 3.50 0.68
C VAL A 56 8.41 3.63 -0.25
N ASN A 57 8.65 2.62 -1.08
CA ASN A 57 9.55 2.69 -2.23
C ASN A 57 8.74 2.77 -3.52
N ASP A 58 8.97 3.82 -4.32
CA ASP A 58 8.32 4.01 -5.61
C ASP A 58 9.19 3.41 -6.74
N PRO A 59 8.71 2.40 -7.48
CA PRO A 59 9.48 1.79 -8.56
C PRO A 59 9.70 2.70 -9.77
N TRP A 60 8.92 3.78 -9.93
CA TRP A 60 9.10 4.72 -11.03
C TRP A 60 10.32 5.61 -10.80
N THR A 61 10.45 6.18 -9.60
CA THR A 61 11.54 7.10 -9.27
C THR A 61 12.75 6.38 -8.67
N GLY A 62 12.55 5.21 -8.07
CA GLY A 62 13.54 4.50 -7.27
C GLY A 62 13.76 5.12 -5.89
N GLU A 63 12.93 6.09 -5.48
CA GLU A 63 13.07 6.81 -4.22
C GLU A 63 12.28 6.14 -3.09
N ALA A 64 12.85 6.21 -1.88
CA ALA A 64 12.13 5.95 -0.64
C ALA A 64 11.46 7.25 -0.15
N SER A 65 10.23 7.14 0.34
CA SER A 65 9.44 8.29 0.80
C SER A 65 8.64 7.96 2.05
N GLU A 66 8.39 9.00 2.85
CA GLU A 66 7.52 8.95 4.02
C GLU A 66 6.20 9.65 3.68
N ILE A 67 5.08 8.92 3.76
CA ILE A 67 3.77 9.41 3.38
C ILE A 67 2.87 9.43 4.61
N ALA A 68 2.21 10.56 4.88
CA ALA A 68 1.20 10.60 5.92
C ALA A 68 0.09 9.58 5.65
N TRP A 69 -0.34 8.83 6.67
CA TRP A 69 -1.37 7.81 6.56
C TRP A 69 -2.62 8.32 5.85
N SER A 70 -3.11 9.50 6.24
CA SER A 70 -4.31 10.10 5.63
C SER A 70 -4.18 10.38 4.13
N THR A 71 -2.95 10.60 3.63
CA THR A 71 -2.67 10.77 2.21
C THR A 71 -2.58 9.40 1.52
N PHE A 72 -1.88 8.46 2.15
CA PHE A 72 -1.77 7.09 1.66
C PHE A 72 -3.15 6.42 1.52
N GLU A 73 -3.95 6.41 2.59
CA GLU A 73 -5.29 5.81 2.66
C GLU A 73 -6.22 6.35 1.56
N LYS A 74 -6.23 7.67 1.34
CA LYS A 74 -7.02 8.29 0.27
C LYS A 74 -6.59 7.85 -1.13
N SER A 75 -5.30 7.58 -1.31
CA SER A 75 -4.78 7.08 -2.58
C SER A 75 -4.94 5.58 -2.74
N TRP A 76 -5.12 4.83 -1.63
CA TRP A 76 -5.10 3.38 -1.56
C TRP A 76 -6.45 2.75 -1.96
N THR A 77 -6.88 2.98 -3.18
CA THR A 77 -8.12 2.39 -3.70
C THR A 77 -7.99 2.10 -5.20
N PHE A 78 -8.81 1.17 -5.69
CA PHE A 78 -9.23 1.20 -7.08
C PHE A 78 -10.38 2.20 -7.17
N GLY A 79 -10.43 3.05 -8.20
CA GLY A 79 -11.56 3.96 -8.40
C GLY A 79 -12.92 3.23 -8.33
N GLY A 80 -14.03 3.99 -8.22
CA GLY A 80 -15.35 3.47 -7.82
C GLY A 80 -15.97 2.32 -8.64
N GLN A 81 -15.32 1.85 -9.71
CA GLN A 81 -15.69 0.66 -10.46
C GLN A 81 -15.29 -0.67 -9.78
N TYR A 82 -14.34 -0.65 -8.82
CA TYR A 82 -13.86 -1.87 -8.15
C TYR A 82 -13.80 -1.68 -6.63
N SER A 83 -14.96 -1.44 -6.00
CA SER A 83 -15.09 -1.26 -4.55
C SER A 83 -14.46 -2.42 -3.75
N ASP A 84 -14.63 -3.64 -4.25
CA ASP A 84 -14.22 -4.87 -3.56
C ASP A 84 -12.70 -5.07 -3.57
N ALA A 85 -11.98 -4.28 -4.38
CA ALA A 85 -10.53 -4.27 -4.46
C ALA A 85 -9.91 -3.03 -3.78
N SER A 86 -10.70 -2.19 -3.11
CA SER A 86 -10.19 -1.04 -2.35
C SER A 86 -9.26 -1.49 -1.23
N HIS A 87 -8.26 -0.68 -0.87
CA HIS A 87 -7.28 -0.98 0.18
C HIS A 87 -6.66 -2.38 0.02
N LEU A 88 -6.17 -2.67 -1.18
CA LEU A 88 -5.58 -3.96 -1.54
C LEU A 88 -4.07 -3.96 -1.36
N ILE A 89 -3.58 -5.05 -0.74
CA ILE A 89 -2.17 -5.41 -0.73
C ILE A 89 -1.92 -6.75 -1.46
N VAL A 90 -0.70 -6.91 -1.93
CA VAL A 90 -0.14 -8.20 -2.36
C VAL A 90 1.03 -8.54 -1.44
N LYS A 91 0.97 -9.71 -0.80
CA LYS A 91 2.01 -10.18 0.12
C LYS A 91 3.14 -10.83 -0.69
N ILE A 92 4.38 -10.41 -0.44
CA ILE A 92 5.58 -11.06 -0.98
C ILE A 92 6.26 -11.78 0.18
N ARG A 93 6.25 -13.11 0.14
CA ARG A 93 6.84 -13.98 1.16
C ARG A 93 7.58 -15.13 0.46
N PRO A 94 8.68 -15.64 1.03
CA PRO A 94 9.36 -16.83 0.53
C PRO A 94 8.53 -18.10 0.68
#